data_AF-A0AAD4GUV4-F1
#
_entry.id   AF-A0AAD4GUV4-F1
#
_cell.length_a   1.000
_cell.length_b   1.000
_cell.length_c   1.000
_cell.angle_alpha   90.00
_cell.angle_beta   90.00
_cell.angle_gamma   90.00
#
_symmetry.space_group_name_H-M   'P 1'
#
loop_
_entity.id
_entity.type
_entity.pdbx_description
1 polymer ?
#
loop_
_entity_poly.entity_id
_entity_poly.type
_entity_poly.pdbx_seq_one_letter_code
_entity_poly.pdbx_strand_id
1 'polypeptide(L)'
;MSDLSMAAQHQRSTASGIGLEVAKALLARDDPLWQVYILGSNEERGKQAVAHHVPRAIFLHADVRNYTKLANAFHVVYEATKRIDFVFANAGILESCDFLSSLNSREDGVKAHPPKQPDLAVVDVNLSGVINTCYLALYYFRLYRQPDGENKTNLGDGDSFTDVPCDLFIPLEQVVETTLLLLDRSDIVDSRGSQVSASDLWNRTVEISGRNQVYFQERLEPSDGVMERMLTETFLRIKDPILQADTPSHVQE
;
A
#
# COMPACT_ATOMS: atom_id res chain seq x y z
N MET A 1 -16.71 17.40 26.41
CA MET A 1 -15.48 16.59 26.62
C MET A 1 -14.81 16.51 25.27
N SER A 2 -13.53 16.86 25.21
CA SER A 2 -12.77 17.09 23.98
C SER A 2 -12.38 15.79 23.29
N ASP A 3 -12.84 15.60 22.05
CA ASP A 3 -12.33 14.56 21.15
C ASP A 3 -11.17 15.15 20.32
N LEU A 4 -10.04 14.45 20.27
CA LEU A 4 -8.76 14.94 19.76
C LEU A 4 -8.14 13.85 18.86
N SER A 5 -7.96 14.11 17.56
CA SER A 5 -7.34 13.10 16.67
C SER A 5 -6.69 13.61 15.38
N MET A 6 -5.65 12.86 15.00
CA MET A 6 -4.58 13.15 14.04
C MET A 6 -4.99 12.86 12.57
N ALA A 7 -4.56 13.72 11.63
CA ALA A 7 -4.69 13.47 10.18
C ALA A 7 -3.32 13.63 9.53
N ALA A 8 -2.63 12.51 9.35
CA ALA A 8 -1.31 12.47 8.76
C ALA A 8 -1.37 12.34 7.22
N GLN A 9 -0.30 12.80 6.56
CA GLN A 9 0.20 12.29 5.28
C GLN A 9 -0.39 12.73 3.92
N HIS A 10 0.38 12.43 2.87
CA HIS A 10 0.28 13.03 1.54
C HIS A 10 1.00 12.28 0.40
N GLN A 11 0.55 12.56 -0.85
CA GLN A 11 1.13 12.23 -2.16
C GLN A 11 1.77 13.44 -2.93
N ARG A 12 3.12 13.69 -2.82
CA ARG A 12 3.92 14.97 -3.09
C ARG A 12 4.09 16.08 -1.98
N SER A 13 4.55 15.76 -0.75
CA SER A 13 4.48 16.59 0.49
C SER A 13 3.14 16.98 1.14
N THR A 14 3.04 16.58 2.42
CA THR A 14 2.11 16.77 3.55
C THR A 14 1.44 18.12 3.77
N ALA A 15 1.43 18.93 2.73
CA ALA A 15 0.93 20.28 2.67
C ALA A 15 0.02 20.58 1.47
N SER A 16 -0.39 19.56 0.71
CA SER A 16 -1.29 19.74 -0.46
C SER A 16 -2.17 18.50 -0.73
N GLY A 17 -3.01 18.52 -1.77
CA GLY A 17 -3.76 17.34 -2.24
C GLY A 17 -4.78 16.73 -1.25
N ILE A 18 -5.06 15.43 -1.40
CA ILE A 18 -6.14 14.71 -0.66
C ILE A 18 -6.00 14.84 0.85
N GLY A 19 -4.79 14.65 1.39
CA GLY A 19 -4.55 14.75 2.84
C GLY A 19 -4.85 16.14 3.41
N LEU A 20 -4.52 17.20 2.67
CA LEU A 20 -4.84 18.58 3.07
C LEU A 20 -6.35 18.85 3.03
N GLU A 21 -7.04 18.37 1.99
CA GLU A 21 -8.50 18.53 1.90
C GLU A 21 -9.24 17.77 3.00
N VAL A 22 -8.77 16.58 3.37
CA VAL A 22 -9.28 15.86 4.55
C VAL A 22 -9.04 16.67 5.83
N ALA A 23 -7.85 17.25 6.02
CA ALA A 23 -7.57 18.09 7.18
C ALA A 23 -8.49 19.32 7.25
N LYS A 24 -8.74 19.99 6.12
CA LYS A 24 -9.70 21.09 6.02
C LYS A 24 -11.11 20.64 6.37
N ALA A 25 -11.56 19.51 5.80
CA ALA A 25 -12.89 18.97 6.03
C ALA A 25 -13.11 18.61 7.50
N LEU A 26 -12.12 17.99 8.17
CA LEU A 26 -12.19 17.69 9.61
C LEU A 26 -12.25 18.96 10.46
N LEU A 27 -11.42 19.96 10.17
CA LEU A 27 -11.39 21.23 10.91
C LEU A 27 -12.65 22.07 10.72
N ALA A 28 -13.39 21.87 9.63
CA ALA A 28 -14.63 22.56 9.31
C ALA A 28 -15.88 21.94 9.95
N ARG A 29 -15.77 20.83 10.70
CA ARG A 29 -16.91 20.20 11.37
C ARG A 29 -17.32 20.99 12.62
N ASP A 30 -18.64 21.10 12.83
CA ASP A 30 -19.22 21.95 13.88
C ASP A 30 -19.23 21.31 15.28
N ASP A 31 -19.15 19.98 15.39
CA ASP A 31 -19.11 19.23 16.67
C ASP A 31 -18.62 17.78 16.43
N PRO A 32 -17.72 17.21 17.26
CA PRO A 32 -16.82 17.89 18.20
C PRO A 32 -15.65 18.58 17.49
N LEU A 33 -15.01 19.53 18.17
CA LEU A 33 -13.87 20.30 17.66
C LEU A 33 -12.66 19.39 17.42
N TRP A 34 -12.36 19.11 16.15
CA TRP A 34 -11.19 18.33 15.77
C TRP A 34 -9.89 19.10 16.03
N GLN A 35 -8.94 18.44 16.70
CA GLN A 35 -7.55 18.87 16.79
C GLN A 35 -6.70 18.03 15.84
N VAL A 36 -6.32 18.64 14.72
CA VAL A 36 -5.65 17.93 13.64
C VAL A 36 -4.13 18.06 13.76
N TYR A 37 -3.42 16.94 13.62
CA TYR A 37 -1.97 16.88 13.51
C TYR A 37 -1.58 16.36 12.13
N ILE A 38 -0.71 17.08 11.42
CA ILE A 38 -0.18 16.73 10.10
C ILE A 38 1.25 16.25 10.26
N LEU A 39 1.51 14.99 9.90
CA LEU A 39 2.87 14.43 9.90
C LEU A 39 3.40 14.38 8.48
N GLY A 40 4.66 14.76 8.29
CA GLY A 40 5.32 14.63 6.99
C GLY A 40 6.82 14.84 6.88
N SER A 41 7.38 14.35 5.78
CA SER A 41 8.82 14.33 5.52
C SER A 41 9.39 15.65 4.99
N ASN A 42 8.56 16.52 4.41
CA ASN A 42 8.98 17.83 3.94
C ASN A 42 8.51 18.91 4.92
N GLU A 43 9.47 19.43 5.69
CA GLU A 43 9.20 20.39 6.78
C GLU A 43 8.66 21.72 6.26
N GLU A 44 9.29 22.29 5.22
CA GLU A 44 8.94 23.61 4.70
C GLU A 44 7.49 23.64 4.21
N ARG A 45 7.14 22.68 3.36
CA ARG A 45 5.78 22.56 2.87
C ARG A 45 4.81 22.30 4.02
N GLY A 46 5.13 21.39 4.95
CA GLY A 46 4.29 21.11 6.11
C GLY A 46 3.94 22.37 6.92
N LYS A 47 4.93 23.22 7.16
CA LYS A 47 4.75 24.54 7.80
C LYS A 47 3.86 25.46 6.97
N GLN A 48 4.05 25.52 5.64
CA GLN A 48 3.21 26.32 4.74
C GLN A 48 1.74 25.89 4.76
N ALA A 49 1.46 24.58 4.83
CA ALA A 49 0.08 24.08 4.91
C ALA A 49 -0.64 24.56 6.16
N VAL A 50 0.01 24.42 7.32
CA VAL A 50 -0.55 24.89 8.58
C VAL A 50 -0.72 26.40 8.54
N ALA A 51 0.28 27.15 8.06
CA ALA A 51 0.21 28.61 8.03
C ALA A 51 -0.92 29.16 7.12
N HIS A 52 -1.14 28.56 5.95
CA HIS A 52 -1.98 29.17 4.91
C HIS A 52 -3.33 28.48 4.67
N HIS A 53 -3.48 27.23 5.09
CA HIS A 53 -4.67 26.43 4.75
C HIS A 53 -5.41 25.91 5.98
N VAL A 54 -4.68 25.51 7.01
CA VAL A 54 -5.23 24.86 8.20
C VAL A 54 -4.55 25.37 9.48
N PRO A 55 -4.73 26.65 9.85
CA PRO A 55 -4.00 27.29 10.96
C PRO A 55 -4.29 26.71 12.35
N ARG A 56 -5.34 25.89 12.48
CA ARG A 56 -5.68 25.14 13.69
C ARG A 56 -4.97 23.77 13.77
N ALA A 57 -4.37 23.30 12.68
CA ALA A 57 -3.61 22.06 12.68
C ALA A 57 -2.19 22.27 13.21
N ILE A 58 -1.55 21.19 13.68
CA ILE A 58 -0.17 21.19 14.15
C ILE A 58 0.67 20.33 13.21
N PHE A 59 1.80 20.85 12.71
CA PHE A 59 2.71 20.08 11.87
C PHE A 59 3.80 19.39 12.70
N LEU A 60 4.07 18.12 12.41
CA LEU A 60 5.17 17.33 12.96
C LEU A 60 6.03 16.76 11.82
N HIS A 61 7.35 16.96 11.90
CA HIS A 61 8.27 16.39 10.91
C HIS A 61 8.49 14.89 11.16
N ALA A 62 8.00 14.06 10.26
CA ALA A 62 8.16 12.60 10.31
C ALA A 62 8.17 12.00 8.90
N ASP A 63 9.19 11.21 8.61
CA ASP A 63 9.24 10.36 7.41
C ASP A 63 8.77 8.96 7.78
N VAL A 64 7.79 8.44 7.05
CA VAL A 64 7.17 7.12 7.31
C VAL A 64 8.15 5.96 7.14
N ARG A 65 9.24 6.17 6.39
CA ARG A 65 10.35 5.22 6.25
C ARG A 65 11.21 5.12 7.50
N ASN A 66 11.14 6.12 8.39
CA ASN A 66 11.86 6.15 9.65
C ASN A 66 10.90 5.85 10.80
N TYR A 67 10.83 4.57 11.19
CA TYR A 67 9.95 4.10 12.25
C TYR A 67 10.12 4.88 13.56
N THR A 68 11.36 5.16 13.98
CA THR A 68 11.63 5.89 15.23
C THR A 68 11.05 7.30 15.21
N LYS A 69 11.23 8.04 14.11
CA LYS A 69 10.64 9.39 13.98
C LYS A 69 9.12 9.35 13.92
N LEU A 70 8.55 8.37 13.20
CA LEU A 70 7.11 8.17 13.13
C LEU A 70 6.51 7.83 14.50
N ALA A 71 7.11 6.88 15.22
CA ALA A 71 6.71 6.49 16.57
C ALA A 71 6.79 7.65 17.57
N ASN A 72 7.86 8.46 17.49
CA ASN A 72 7.99 9.66 18.31
C ASN A 72 6.90 10.70 17.98
N ALA A 73 6.55 10.89 16.71
CA ALA A 73 5.46 11.79 16.33
C ALA A 73 4.11 11.32 16.91
N PHE A 74 3.80 10.03 16.84
CA PHE A 74 2.61 9.46 17.51
C PHE A 74 2.66 9.66 19.03
N HIS A 75 3.82 9.45 19.65
CA HIS A 75 4.01 9.66 21.09
C HIS A 75 3.74 11.12 21.48
N VAL A 76 4.30 12.09 20.75
CA VAL A 76 4.07 13.53 20.96
C VAL A 76 2.58 13.87 20.88
N VAL A 77 1.89 13.33 19.87
CA VAL A 77 0.43 13.54 19.73
C VAL A 77 -0.30 12.96 20.93
N TYR A 78 -0.06 11.68 21.25
CA TYR A 78 -0.73 11.02 22.37
C TYR A 78 -0.43 11.68 23.71
N GLU A 79 0.79 12.17 23.95
CA GLU A 79 1.08 12.89 25.18
C GLU A 79 0.33 14.22 25.30
N ALA A 80 0.10 14.90 24.17
CA ALA A 80 -0.65 16.15 24.13
C ALA A 80 -2.17 15.94 24.28
N THR A 81 -2.70 14.85 23.75
CA THR A 81 -4.16 14.63 23.63
C THR A 81 -4.71 13.54 24.54
N LYS A 82 -3.84 12.63 25.00
CA LYS A 82 -4.14 11.38 25.73
C LYS A 82 -5.08 10.42 24.98
N ARG A 83 -5.29 10.67 23.68
CA ARG A 83 -6.20 9.93 22.81
C ARG A 83 -5.88 10.16 21.34
N ILE A 84 -6.09 9.16 20.50
CA ILE A 84 -6.12 9.31 19.05
C ILE A 84 -7.38 8.59 18.55
N ASP A 85 -8.28 9.29 17.88
CA ASP A 85 -9.54 8.73 17.34
C ASP A 85 -9.48 8.28 15.89
N PHE A 86 -8.56 8.86 15.13
CA PHE A 86 -8.47 8.71 13.69
C PHE A 86 -7.01 8.83 13.27
N VAL A 87 -6.63 8.04 12.28
CA VAL A 87 -5.35 8.11 11.58
C VAL A 87 -5.61 7.87 10.10
N PHE A 88 -5.15 8.80 9.27
CA PHE A 88 -5.19 8.67 7.82
C PHE A 88 -3.81 8.33 7.28
N ALA A 89 -3.58 7.07 6.88
CA ALA A 89 -2.29 6.60 6.37
C ALA A 89 -2.15 6.87 4.85
N ASN A 90 -2.05 8.14 4.48
CA ASN A 90 -2.09 8.62 3.09
C ASN A 90 -0.71 8.93 2.45
N ALA A 91 0.41 8.48 3.04
CA ALA A 91 1.73 8.76 2.52
C ALA A 91 1.97 7.96 1.24
N GLY A 92 2.36 8.64 0.17
CA GLY A 92 2.58 7.99 -1.11
C GLY A 92 3.58 8.71 -2.00
N ILE A 93 4.36 7.94 -2.75
CA ILE A 93 5.12 8.42 -3.91
C ILE A 93 4.79 7.56 -5.13
N LEU A 94 4.90 8.15 -6.31
CA LEU A 94 4.86 7.37 -7.56
C LEU A 94 6.26 6.85 -7.87
N GLU A 95 6.29 5.72 -8.56
CA GLU A 95 7.50 5.20 -9.19
C GLU A 95 8.08 6.24 -10.16
N SER A 96 9.40 6.43 -10.10
CA SER A 96 10.13 7.11 -11.17
C SER A 96 10.14 6.19 -12.38
N CYS A 97 9.49 6.61 -13.46
CA CYS A 97 9.32 5.83 -14.67
C CYS A 97 10.65 5.18 -15.10
N ASP A 98 10.63 3.85 -15.14
CA ASP A 98 11.64 2.94 -15.71
C ASP A 98 12.55 2.20 -14.71
N PHE A 99 11.96 1.30 -13.90
CA PHE A 99 12.66 0.30 -13.09
C PHE A 99 13.69 -0.54 -13.89
N LEU A 100 13.44 -0.76 -15.19
CA LEU A 100 14.29 -1.57 -16.07
C LEU A 100 15.35 -0.76 -16.85
N SER A 101 15.22 0.58 -16.96
CA SER A 101 16.18 1.46 -17.65
C SER A 101 17.61 1.19 -17.22
N SER A 102 17.80 1.01 -15.91
CA SER A 102 19.09 0.79 -15.27
C SER A 102 19.76 -0.54 -15.65
N LEU A 103 19.00 -1.48 -16.22
CA LEU A 103 19.48 -2.77 -16.72
C LEU A 103 19.74 -2.75 -18.24
N ASN A 104 19.17 -1.78 -18.96
CA ASN A 104 19.25 -1.68 -20.42
C ASN A 104 20.55 -1.00 -20.92
N SER A 105 21.39 -0.45 -20.03
CA SER A 105 22.70 0.10 -20.38
C SER A 105 23.76 -1.02 -20.50
N ARG A 106 23.63 -1.88 -21.51
CA ARG A 106 24.65 -2.88 -21.85
C ARG A 106 25.58 -2.26 -22.89
N GLU A 107 26.69 -1.68 -22.44
CA GLU A 107 27.78 -1.30 -23.35
C GLU A 107 28.54 -2.58 -23.75
N ASP A 108 28.61 -2.85 -25.05
CA ASP A 108 29.36 -3.99 -25.59
C ASP A 108 30.83 -3.93 -25.15
N GLY A 109 31.31 -5.00 -24.52
CA GLY A 109 32.72 -5.14 -24.09
C GLY A 109 32.99 -4.80 -22.62
N VAL A 110 32.00 -4.36 -21.83
CA VAL A 110 32.16 -4.14 -20.38
C VAL A 110 32.05 -5.47 -19.62
N LYS A 111 33.04 -5.77 -18.75
CA LYS A 111 33.00 -6.93 -17.86
C LYS A 111 31.73 -6.87 -17.00
N ALA A 112 31.04 -8.00 -16.86
CA ALA A 112 29.86 -8.08 -16.01
C ALA A 112 30.20 -7.67 -14.57
N HIS A 113 29.55 -6.60 -14.08
CA HIS A 113 29.58 -6.18 -12.69
C HIS A 113 28.18 -6.40 -12.07
N PRO A 114 28.07 -6.64 -10.75
CA PRO A 114 26.78 -6.70 -10.09
C PRO A 114 25.94 -5.44 -10.38
N PRO A 115 24.63 -5.57 -10.64
CA PRO A 115 23.77 -4.41 -10.89
C PRO A 115 23.71 -3.51 -9.65
N LYS A 116 23.36 -2.23 -9.87
CA LYS A 116 23.05 -1.33 -8.76
C LYS A 116 21.86 -1.88 -7.98
N GLN A 117 21.86 -1.65 -6.67
CA GLN A 117 20.71 -1.97 -5.83
C GLN A 117 19.46 -1.24 -6.35
N PRO A 118 18.30 -1.91 -6.45
CA PRO A 118 17.07 -1.28 -6.90
C PRO A 118 16.63 -0.19 -5.92
N ASP A 119 15.99 0.86 -6.45
CA ASP A 119 15.33 1.87 -5.62
C ASP A 119 14.01 1.31 -5.08
N LEU A 120 13.96 1.10 -3.76
CA LEU A 120 12.80 0.57 -3.05
C LEU A 120 11.94 1.69 -2.42
N ALA A 121 12.20 2.95 -2.74
CA ALA A 121 11.51 4.07 -2.09
C ALA A 121 9.98 3.98 -2.17
N VAL A 122 9.43 3.47 -3.29
CA VAL A 122 7.97 3.28 -3.44
C VAL A 122 7.46 2.23 -2.45
N VAL A 123 8.17 1.11 -2.31
CA VAL A 123 7.83 0.06 -1.34
C VAL A 123 7.95 0.59 0.08
N ASP A 124 9.05 1.28 0.38
CA ASP A 124 9.32 1.81 1.71
C ASP A 124 8.29 2.86 2.15
N VAL A 125 7.82 3.72 1.24
CA VAL A 125 6.79 4.73 1.54
C VAL A 125 5.39 4.14 1.51
N ASN A 126 5.01 3.50 0.40
CA ASN A 126 3.61 3.15 0.12
C ASN A 126 3.17 1.86 0.82
N LEU A 127 4.09 0.93 1.10
CA LEU A 127 3.79 -0.33 1.77
C LEU A 127 4.28 -0.31 3.22
N SER A 128 5.60 -0.27 3.43
CA SER A 128 6.20 -0.31 4.76
C SER A 128 5.74 0.87 5.62
N GLY A 129 5.67 2.07 5.03
CA GLY A 129 5.19 3.27 5.69
C GLY A 129 3.73 3.16 6.17
N VAL A 130 2.85 2.58 5.36
CA VAL A 130 1.43 2.36 5.73
C VAL A 130 1.32 1.32 6.84
N ILE A 131 2.02 0.18 6.72
CA ILE A 131 2.04 -0.88 7.75
C ILE A 131 2.49 -0.30 9.10
N ASN A 132 3.60 0.44 9.12
CA ASN A 132 4.13 1.07 10.33
C ASN A 132 3.15 2.08 10.93
N THR A 133 2.49 2.89 10.08
CA THR A 133 1.50 3.87 10.51
C THR A 133 0.28 3.19 11.15
N CYS A 134 -0.24 2.13 10.51
CA CYS A 134 -1.37 1.35 11.03
C CYS A 134 -1.03 0.65 12.34
N TYR A 135 0.17 0.06 12.45
CA TYR A 135 0.63 -0.58 13.68
C TYR A 135 0.67 0.40 14.86
N LEU A 136 1.24 1.59 14.66
CA LEU A 136 1.28 2.64 15.69
C LEU A 136 -0.12 3.17 16.02
N ALA A 137 -0.99 3.35 15.02
CA ALA A 137 -2.37 3.75 15.24
C ALA A 137 -3.10 2.76 16.16
N LEU A 138 -3.04 1.46 15.82
CA LEU A 138 -3.61 0.38 16.61
C LEU A 138 -3.08 0.36 18.05
N TYR A 139 -1.77 0.54 18.22
CA TYR A 139 -1.16 0.60 19.55
C TYR A 139 -1.77 1.72 20.40
N TYR A 140 -1.82 2.95 19.88
CA TYR A 140 -2.33 4.09 20.64
C TYR A 140 -3.86 4.10 20.80
N PHE A 141 -4.60 3.53 19.85
CA PHE A 141 -6.05 3.31 19.99
C PHE A 141 -6.35 2.40 21.19
N ARG A 142 -5.52 1.38 21.43
CA ARG A 142 -5.68 0.45 22.57
C ARG A 142 -5.30 1.05 23.92
N LEU A 143 -4.51 2.12 23.95
CA LEU A 143 -4.17 2.80 25.20
C LEU A 143 -5.31 3.69 25.71
N TYR A 144 -6.18 4.16 24.81
CA TYR A 144 -7.35 4.93 25.18
C TYR A 144 -8.44 4.00 25.75
N ARG A 145 -8.54 3.96 27.09
CA ARG A 145 -9.63 3.28 27.80
C ARG A 145 -10.72 4.29 28.13
N GLN A 146 -11.95 4.01 27.67
CA GLN A 146 -13.13 4.74 28.13
C GLN A 146 -13.35 4.49 29.65
N PRO A 147 -14.04 5.38 30.37
CA PRO A 147 -14.35 5.22 31.79
C PRO A 147 -15.13 3.93 32.13
N ASP A 148 -15.82 3.35 31.15
CA ASP A 148 -16.54 2.07 31.24
C ASP A 148 -15.63 0.83 31.06
N GLY A 149 -14.33 1.04 30.78
CA GLY A 149 -13.33 -0.01 30.66
C GLY A 149 -13.23 -0.66 29.27
N GLU A 150 -14.09 -0.27 28.32
CA GLU A 150 -14.12 -0.85 26.97
C GLU A 150 -13.31 0.01 25.98
N ASN A 151 -12.33 -0.63 25.31
CA ASN A 151 -11.68 -0.05 24.15
C ASN A 151 -12.61 -0.19 22.94
N LYS A 152 -13.52 0.78 22.75
CA LYS A 152 -14.39 0.82 21.57
C LYS A 152 -13.60 1.27 20.34
N THR A 153 -12.85 0.34 19.77
CA THR A 153 -12.30 0.46 18.42
C THR A 153 -13.07 -0.51 17.53
N ASN A 154 -13.25 -0.19 16.25
CA ASN A 154 -13.81 -1.13 15.27
C ASN A 154 -12.83 -2.26 14.91
N LEU A 155 -11.62 -2.21 15.45
CA LEU A 155 -10.57 -3.19 15.28
C LEU A 155 -10.57 -4.06 16.53
N GLY A 156 -10.67 -5.35 16.30
CA GLY A 156 -10.60 -6.32 17.38
C GLY A 156 -9.41 -6.12 18.32
N ASP A 157 -9.59 -6.51 19.59
CA ASP A 157 -8.47 -6.74 20.49
C ASP A 157 -7.64 -7.97 20.04
N GLY A 158 -6.58 -8.28 20.80
CA GLY A 158 -5.75 -9.46 20.51
C GLY A 158 -6.53 -10.78 20.54
N ASP A 159 -7.69 -10.78 21.19
CA ASP A 159 -8.56 -11.95 21.34
C ASP A 159 -9.63 -12.01 20.24
N SER A 160 -9.74 -11.01 19.37
CA SER A 160 -10.80 -10.92 18.35
C SER A 160 -10.68 -11.92 17.19
N PHE A 161 -9.79 -12.88 17.36
CA PHE A 161 -9.53 -13.99 16.46
C PHE A 161 -9.35 -15.31 17.22
N THR A 162 -9.47 -15.34 18.56
CA THR A 162 -9.38 -16.60 19.33
C THR A 162 -10.53 -17.53 19.01
N ASP A 163 -11.69 -16.96 18.68
CA ASP A 163 -12.90 -17.70 18.35
C ASP A 163 -13.00 -17.97 16.84
N VAL A 164 -12.06 -17.45 16.03
CA VAL A 164 -11.97 -17.75 14.61
C VAL A 164 -11.17 -19.04 14.46
N PRO A 165 -11.79 -20.12 13.94
CA PRO A 165 -11.08 -21.37 13.71
C PRO A 165 -9.81 -21.16 12.87
N CYS A 166 -8.70 -21.77 13.28
CA CYS A 166 -7.39 -21.59 12.65
C CYS A 166 -7.38 -21.93 11.14
N ASP A 167 -8.32 -22.76 10.69
CA ASP A 167 -8.51 -23.17 9.30
C ASP A 167 -9.18 -22.10 8.42
N LEU A 168 -9.78 -21.06 9.01
CA LEU A 168 -10.30 -19.90 8.28
C LEU A 168 -9.22 -18.87 7.94
N PHE A 169 -8.04 -18.94 8.56
CA PHE A 169 -6.94 -18.05 8.21
C PHE A 169 -6.24 -18.53 6.94
N ILE A 170 -6.02 -17.59 6.02
CA ILE A 170 -5.25 -17.84 4.82
C ILE A 170 -3.76 -17.79 5.20
N PRO A 171 -3.00 -18.89 5.01
CA PRO A 171 -1.56 -18.86 5.23
C PRO A 171 -0.89 -17.87 4.27
N LEU A 172 0.14 -17.16 4.73
CA LEU A 172 0.88 -16.24 3.85
C LEU A 172 1.51 -16.99 2.68
N GLU A 173 1.94 -18.22 2.91
CA GLU A 173 2.48 -19.13 1.91
C GLU A 173 1.49 -19.34 0.75
N GLN A 174 0.19 -19.48 1.06
CA GLN A 174 -0.85 -19.62 0.05
C GLN A 174 -1.00 -18.37 -0.82
N VAL A 175 -0.88 -17.18 -0.23
CA VAL A 175 -0.92 -15.91 -0.97
C VAL A 175 0.27 -15.81 -1.92
N VAL A 176 1.46 -16.20 -1.45
CA VAL A 176 2.67 -16.22 -2.27
C VAL A 176 2.55 -17.22 -3.41
N GLU A 177 2.12 -18.46 -3.14
CA GLU A 177 1.92 -19.48 -4.17
C GLU A 177 0.89 -19.06 -5.21
N THR A 178 -0.23 -18.48 -4.79
CA THR A 178 -1.25 -17.97 -5.71
C THR A 178 -0.70 -16.84 -6.58
N THR A 179 0.12 -15.95 -6.01
CA THR A 179 0.78 -14.89 -6.76
C THR A 179 1.77 -15.46 -7.78
N LEU A 180 2.56 -16.46 -7.40
CA LEU A 180 3.50 -17.14 -8.30
C LEU A 180 2.77 -17.87 -9.42
N LEU A 181 1.64 -18.52 -9.13
CA LEU A 181 0.79 -19.18 -10.12
C LEU A 181 0.31 -18.20 -11.19
N LEU A 182 -0.12 -16.99 -10.78
CA LEU A 182 -0.51 -15.92 -11.72
C LEU A 182 0.66 -15.38 -12.56
N LEU A 183 1.89 -15.51 -12.06
CA LEU A 183 3.11 -15.09 -12.75
C LEU A 183 3.70 -16.16 -13.68
N ASP A 184 3.36 -17.44 -13.49
CA ASP A 184 3.89 -18.58 -14.23
C ASP A 184 3.40 -18.63 -15.69
N ARG A 185 2.28 -17.96 -16.00
CA ARG A 185 1.70 -17.84 -17.36
C ARG A 185 1.37 -19.18 -18.01
N SER A 186 1.06 -20.17 -17.20
CA SER A 186 0.46 -21.43 -17.63
C SER A 186 -1.08 -21.29 -17.63
N ASP A 187 -1.76 -22.20 -18.33
CA ASP A 187 -3.20 -22.34 -18.16
C ASP A 187 -3.47 -22.83 -16.74
N ILE A 188 -4.36 -22.16 -16.02
CA ILE A 188 -4.63 -22.45 -14.61
C ILE A 188 -6.01 -23.07 -14.50
N VAL A 189 -6.10 -24.14 -13.72
CA VAL A 189 -7.37 -24.73 -13.30
C VAL A 189 -7.58 -24.39 -11.83
N ASP A 190 -8.66 -23.70 -11.52
CA ASP A 190 -9.01 -23.35 -10.14
C ASP A 190 -9.55 -24.57 -9.37
N SER A 191 -9.79 -24.41 -8.07
CA SER A 191 -10.28 -25.48 -7.21
C SER A 191 -11.74 -25.90 -7.50
N ARG A 192 -12.46 -25.20 -8.40
CA ARG A 192 -13.77 -25.62 -8.94
C ARG A 192 -13.64 -26.35 -10.28
N GLY A 193 -12.44 -26.46 -10.84
CA GLY A 193 -12.20 -27.01 -12.18
C GLY A 193 -12.38 -25.97 -13.30
N SER A 194 -12.53 -24.68 -12.97
CA SER A 194 -12.62 -23.61 -13.95
C SER A 194 -11.25 -23.37 -14.55
N GLN A 195 -11.14 -23.58 -15.86
CA GLN A 195 -9.89 -23.34 -16.59
C GLN A 195 -9.85 -21.91 -17.10
N VAL A 196 -8.74 -21.22 -16.83
CA VAL A 196 -8.43 -19.89 -17.39
C VAL A 196 -7.14 -20.01 -18.18
N SER A 197 -7.20 -19.59 -19.44
CA SER A 197 -6.00 -19.60 -20.28
C SER A 197 -5.00 -18.54 -19.83
N ALA A 198 -3.71 -18.82 -20.00
CA ALA A 198 -2.62 -17.88 -19.74
C ALA A 198 -2.83 -16.49 -20.37
N SER A 199 -3.42 -16.44 -21.58
CA SER A 199 -3.70 -15.18 -22.28
C SER A 199 -4.82 -14.35 -21.65
N ASP A 200 -5.62 -14.95 -20.78
CA ASP A 200 -6.82 -14.37 -20.18
C ASP A 200 -6.67 -14.10 -18.67
N LEU A 201 -5.46 -14.22 -18.12
CA LEU A 201 -5.18 -13.97 -16.70
C LEU A 201 -5.20 -12.49 -16.32
N TRP A 202 -5.23 -11.57 -17.29
CA TRP A 202 -5.36 -10.14 -17.04
C TRP A 202 -6.75 -9.79 -16.47
N ASN A 203 -6.80 -8.83 -15.55
CA ASN A 203 -8.03 -8.39 -14.87
C ASN A 203 -8.83 -9.55 -14.25
N ARG A 204 -8.14 -10.54 -13.67
CA ARG A 204 -8.77 -11.63 -12.93
C ARG A 204 -8.80 -11.30 -11.44
N THR A 205 -9.95 -11.51 -10.84
CA THR A 205 -10.09 -11.53 -9.39
C THR A 205 -9.89 -12.97 -8.93
N VAL A 206 -8.97 -13.16 -7.99
CA VAL A 206 -8.69 -14.46 -7.39
C VAL A 206 -9.16 -14.43 -5.94
N GLU A 207 -10.00 -15.39 -5.60
CA GLU A 207 -10.37 -15.66 -4.22
C GLU A 207 -9.51 -16.80 -3.68
N ILE A 208 -8.99 -16.62 -2.48
CA ILE A 208 -8.24 -17.64 -1.75
C ILE A 208 -9.06 -18.00 -0.52
N SER A 209 -9.27 -19.30 -0.28
CA SER A 209 -10.02 -19.80 0.87
C SER A 209 -9.26 -20.92 1.55
N GLY A 210 -9.08 -20.80 2.87
CA GLY A 210 -8.39 -21.80 3.68
C GLY A 210 -7.01 -22.18 3.12
N ARG A 211 -6.72 -23.48 3.08
CA ARG A 211 -5.47 -24.03 2.55
C ARG A 211 -5.69 -24.63 1.16
N ASN A 212 -4.88 -24.21 0.20
CA ASN A 212 -4.81 -24.75 -1.17
C ASN A 212 -6.11 -24.61 -1.98
N GLN A 213 -7.01 -23.70 -1.61
CA GLN A 213 -8.19 -23.40 -2.43
C GLN A 213 -8.05 -22.02 -3.06
N VAL A 214 -8.06 -22.02 -4.38
CA VAL A 214 -7.95 -20.83 -5.22
C VAL A 214 -9.11 -20.88 -6.21
N TYR A 215 -9.82 -19.77 -6.34
CA TYR A 215 -10.99 -19.66 -7.20
C TYR A 215 -10.89 -18.43 -8.10
N PHE A 216 -11.17 -18.61 -9.39
CA PHE A 216 -11.32 -17.47 -10.29
C PHE A 216 -12.75 -16.93 -10.20
N GLN A 217 -12.88 -15.67 -9.81
CA GLN A 217 -14.17 -14.99 -9.88
C GLN A 217 -14.51 -14.58 -11.31
N GLU A 218 -15.80 -14.31 -11.54
CA GLU A 218 -16.26 -13.78 -12.83
C GLU A 218 -15.49 -12.50 -13.17
N ARG A 219 -15.08 -12.40 -14.44
CA ARG A 219 -14.37 -11.23 -14.94
C ARG A 219 -15.29 -10.02 -14.87
N LEU A 220 -14.87 -8.98 -14.18
CA LEU A 220 -15.56 -7.70 -14.24
C LEU A 220 -15.31 -7.02 -15.58
N GLU A 221 -16.39 -6.55 -16.19
CA GLU A 221 -16.33 -5.76 -17.42
C GLU A 221 -15.64 -4.41 -17.14
N PRO A 222 -14.71 -3.97 -18.03
CA PRO A 222 -14.09 -2.66 -17.91
C PRO A 222 -15.13 -1.53 -17.97
N SER A 223 -14.91 -0.49 -17.17
CA SER A 223 -15.80 0.67 -17.12
C SER A 223 -15.90 1.42 -18.46
N ASP A 224 -14.83 1.40 -19.25
CA ASP A 224 -14.75 1.98 -20.59
C ASP A 224 -13.60 1.34 -21.40
N GLY A 225 -13.49 1.71 -22.68
CA GLY A 225 -12.44 1.21 -23.58
C GLY A 225 -11.04 1.79 -23.30
N VAL A 226 -10.89 2.77 -22.41
CA VAL A 226 -9.57 3.23 -21.95
C VAL A 226 -9.09 2.30 -20.84
N MET A 227 -9.96 1.94 -19.89
CA MET A 227 -9.69 0.97 -18.84
C MET A 227 -9.42 -0.42 -19.41
N GLU A 228 -10.18 -0.85 -20.43
CA GLU A 228 -9.91 -2.12 -21.12
C GLU A 228 -8.50 -2.14 -21.73
N ARG A 229 -8.13 -1.07 -22.44
CA ARG A 229 -6.79 -0.92 -23.01
C ARG A 229 -5.71 -0.86 -21.94
N MET A 230 -5.93 -0.13 -20.85
CA MET A 230 -5.00 -0.11 -19.73
C MET A 230 -4.77 -1.52 -19.21
N LEU A 231 -5.83 -2.25 -18.83
CA LEU A 231 -5.74 -3.57 -18.23
C LEU A 231 -5.11 -4.61 -19.17
N THR A 232 -5.35 -4.51 -20.48
CA THR A 232 -4.78 -5.42 -21.49
C THR A 232 -3.31 -5.12 -21.82
N GLU A 233 -2.92 -3.84 -21.86
CA GLU A 233 -1.57 -3.40 -22.22
C GLU A 233 -0.60 -3.37 -21.02
N THR A 234 -1.10 -3.09 -19.80
CA THR A 234 -0.28 -3.16 -18.57
C THR A 234 -0.17 -4.57 -18.02
N PHE A 235 -0.95 -5.52 -18.54
CA PHE A 235 -0.65 -6.92 -18.33
C PHE A 235 0.74 -7.20 -18.88
N LEU A 236 1.61 -7.82 -18.07
CA LEU A 236 3.01 -8.06 -18.40
C LEU A 236 3.14 -8.98 -19.64
N ARG A 237 2.95 -8.44 -20.84
CA ARG A 237 3.29 -9.12 -22.10
C ARG A 237 4.81 -9.04 -22.22
N ILE A 238 5.50 -10.18 -22.14
CA ILE A 238 6.90 -10.21 -22.56
C ILE A 238 6.87 -9.99 -24.08
N LYS A 239 7.26 -8.79 -24.51
CA LYS A 239 7.72 -8.53 -25.87
C LYS A 239 9.25 -8.49 -25.84
N ASP A 240 9.90 -9.59 -25.42
CA ASP A 240 11.36 -9.69 -25.51
C ASP A 240 11.78 -10.71 -26.56
N PRO A 241 12.38 -10.27 -27.68
CA PRO A 241 13.08 -11.12 -28.64
C PRO A 241 14.33 -11.82 -28.06
N ILE A 242 14.76 -11.45 -26.85
CA ILE A 242 16.09 -11.78 -26.30
C ILE A 242 16.15 -13.21 -25.71
N LEU A 243 15.01 -13.88 -25.50
CA LEU A 243 14.95 -15.24 -24.94
C LEU A 243 14.74 -16.36 -25.97
N GLN A 244 14.77 -16.07 -27.28
CA GLN A 244 14.70 -17.08 -28.37
C GLN A 244 16.05 -17.39 -29.04
N ALA A 245 17.17 -17.12 -28.37
CA ALA A 245 18.47 -17.58 -28.87
C ALA A 245 18.75 -19.00 -28.35
N ASP A 246 18.36 -20.01 -29.14
CA ASP A 246 19.14 -21.21 -29.48
C ASP A 246 18.24 -22.41 -29.78
N THR A 247 18.04 -22.68 -31.08
CA THR A 247 17.97 -24.05 -31.59
C THR A 247 18.43 -24.06 -33.05
N PRO A 248 19.61 -24.62 -33.37
CA PRO A 248 20.07 -24.74 -34.75
C PRO A 248 19.63 -26.07 -35.37
N SER A 249 19.00 -26.01 -36.54
CA SER A 249 18.97 -27.08 -37.57
C SER A 249 18.32 -26.50 -38.84
N HIS A 250 19.07 -26.24 -39.91
CA HIS A 250 19.25 -27.12 -41.08
C HIS A 250 17.89 -27.66 -41.61
N VAL A 251 17.48 -27.43 -42.86
CA VAL A 251 18.08 -27.93 -44.13
C VAL A 251 17.49 -27.15 -45.33
N GLN A 252 18.29 -27.10 -46.39
CA GLN A 252 18.07 -26.57 -47.75
C GLN A 252 16.76 -27.02 -48.43
N GLU A 253 16.15 -26.13 -49.22
CA GLU A 253 16.16 -26.12 -50.70
C GLU A 253 15.74 -24.74 -51.23
#